data_AF-A0A849GXR8-F1
#
_entry.id   AF-A0A849GXR8-F1
#
_cell.length_a   1.000
_cell.length_b   1.000
_cell.length_c   1.000
_cell.angle_alpha   90.00
_cell.angle_beta   90.00
_cell.angle_gamma   90.00
#
_symmetry.space_group_name_H-M   'P 1'
#
loop_
_entity.id
_entity.type
_entity.pdbx_description
1 polymer ?
#
loop_
_entity_poly.entity_id
_entity_poly.type
_entity_poly.pdbx_seq_one_letter_code
_entity_poly.pdbx_strand_id
1 'polypeptide(L)'
;MNFNSKLAVVLPALFLFTGCTDQPEPVLEGLDSSGEVEIPAPTIDQRSYRLGSIGAFAEMVGAEVKELALSAPMTQKELDALVEAAQGIAAENGAELYLEPDFLVTDLFSPELTNGKQVLLIYRGQTLERYQGLKAEKRRLEEEGRYQGEARLEIARRFGRLLSYSDERIEALLAGSG
;
A
#
# COMPACT_ATOMS: atom_id res chain seq x y z
N MET A 1 -2.31 -61.33 37.84
CA MET A 1 -2.44 -61.03 39.28
C MET A 1 -1.73 -59.71 39.53
N ASN A 2 -2.28 -58.60 40.01
CA ASN A 2 -3.61 -58.16 40.49
C ASN A 2 -3.63 -56.63 40.22
N PHE A 3 -4.61 -56.07 39.51
CA PHE A 3 -5.83 -55.41 40.01
C PHE A 3 -5.64 -54.41 41.19
N ASN A 4 -5.82 -53.12 40.88
CA ASN A 4 -6.69 -52.15 41.58
C ASN A 4 -6.56 -50.78 40.90
N SER A 5 -7.49 -50.34 40.04
CA SER A 5 -8.82 -49.75 40.33
C SER A 5 -8.76 -48.49 41.21
N LYS A 6 -8.85 -47.32 40.57
CA LYS A 6 -9.78 -46.24 40.93
C LYS A 6 -10.08 -45.38 39.70
N LEU A 7 -11.28 -45.58 39.18
CA LEU A 7 -11.94 -44.77 38.17
C LEU A 7 -12.40 -43.47 38.83
N ALA A 8 -12.00 -42.31 38.30
CA ALA A 8 -12.61 -41.02 38.64
C ALA A 8 -13.02 -40.37 37.32
N VAL A 9 -14.32 -40.47 37.04
CA VAL A 9 -15.01 -39.72 35.99
C VAL A 9 -15.13 -38.29 36.49
N VAL A 10 -14.56 -37.33 35.76
CA VAL A 10 -14.85 -35.90 35.91
C VAL A 10 -15.26 -35.38 34.54
N LEU A 11 -16.57 -35.23 34.34
CA LEU A 11 -17.17 -34.53 33.20
C LEU A 11 -17.08 -33.00 33.44
N PRO A 12 -17.22 -32.17 32.39
CA PRO A 12 -16.45 -30.95 32.22
C PRO A 12 -17.07 -29.76 32.96
N ALA A 13 -16.22 -28.92 33.55
CA ALA A 13 -16.62 -27.59 33.96
C ALA A 13 -16.82 -26.72 32.72
N LEU A 14 -18.09 -26.52 32.38
CA LEU A 14 -18.59 -25.50 31.47
C LEU A 14 -18.04 -24.13 31.92
N PHE A 15 -17.00 -23.64 31.27
CA PHE A 15 -16.57 -22.25 31.42
C PHE A 15 -17.60 -21.38 30.71
N LEU A 16 -18.55 -20.88 31.48
CA LEU A 16 -19.34 -19.72 31.12
C LEU A 16 -18.35 -18.57 30.88
N PHE A 17 -18.25 -18.10 29.64
CA PHE A 17 -17.66 -16.82 29.30
C PHE A 17 -18.51 -15.72 29.97
N THR A 18 -18.22 -15.44 31.24
CA THR A 18 -18.61 -14.18 31.88
C THR A 18 -17.81 -13.07 31.21
N GLY A 19 -18.52 -12.17 30.55
CA GLY A 19 -17.95 -11.06 29.82
C GLY A 19 -17.07 -10.15 30.68
N CYS A 20 -15.95 -9.75 30.10
CA CYS A 20 -15.29 -8.48 30.37
C CYS A 20 -15.14 -7.78 29.02
N THR A 21 -16.22 -7.22 28.50
CA THR A 21 -16.15 -6.13 27.54
C THR A 21 -16.07 -4.84 28.35
N ASP A 22 -14.86 -4.47 28.76
CA ASP A 22 -14.58 -3.13 29.29
C ASP A 22 -14.28 -2.21 28.10
N GLN A 23 -15.26 -2.10 27.21
CA GLN A 23 -15.33 -1.03 26.23
C GLN A 23 -16.40 -0.08 26.77
N PRO A 24 -16.09 1.21 27.02
CA PRO A 24 -17.11 2.15 27.42
C PRO A 24 -18.20 2.15 26.36
N GLU A 25 -19.45 1.89 26.75
CA GLU A 25 -20.58 2.07 25.85
C GLU A 25 -20.55 3.51 25.33
N PRO A 26 -20.79 3.72 24.01
CA PRO A 26 -20.83 5.06 23.47
C PRO A 26 -21.95 5.83 24.17
N VAL A 27 -21.57 6.86 24.92
CA VAL A 27 -22.51 7.81 25.50
C VAL A 27 -23.20 8.52 24.34
N LEU A 28 -24.45 8.14 24.07
CA LEU A 28 -25.32 8.84 23.11
C LEU A 28 -25.81 10.15 23.74
N GLU A 29 -24.93 11.14 23.82
CA GLU A 29 -25.30 12.53 24.09
C GLU A 29 -25.60 13.22 22.75
N GLY A 30 -26.88 13.52 22.52
CA GLY A 30 -27.33 14.26 21.34
C GLY A 30 -28.66 13.76 20.79
N LEU A 31 -29.74 13.86 21.57
CA LEU A 31 -31.10 13.71 21.02
C LEU A 31 -31.52 15.08 20.47
N ASP A 32 -31.60 15.20 19.15
CA ASP A 32 -32.27 16.34 18.52
C ASP A 32 -33.79 16.21 18.64
N SER A 33 -34.52 17.30 18.37
CA SER A 33 -35.98 17.34 18.53
C SER A 33 -36.76 16.48 17.53
N SER A 34 -36.09 15.77 16.62
CA SER A 34 -36.68 14.88 15.61
C SER A 34 -36.74 13.42 16.04
N GLY A 35 -36.02 13.04 17.11
CA GLY A 35 -35.93 11.64 17.53
C GLY A 35 -35.11 10.77 16.58
N GLU A 36 -34.31 11.38 15.69
CA GLU A 36 -33.36 10.68 14.83
C GLU A 36 -31.97 10.77 15.47
N VAL A 37 -31.32 9.61 15.64
CA VAL A 37 -29.92 9.57 16.10
C VAL A 37 -29.04 9.88 14.89
N GLU A 38 -28.50 11.09 14.84
CA GLU A 38 -27.46 11.43 13.87
C GLU A 38 -26.19 10.65 14.24
N ILE A 39 -25.94 9.52 13.55
CA ILE A 39 -24.69 8.78 13.69
C ILE A 39 -23.65 9.51 12.83
N PRO A 40 -22.64 10.18 13.42
CA PRO A 40 -21.60 10.82 12.63
C PRO A 40 -20.88 9.78 11.79
N ALA A 41 -20.55 10.13 10.55
CA ALA A 41 -19.81 9.26 9.66
C ALA A 41 -18.50 8.81 10.34
N PRO A 42 -18.12 7.52 10.25
CA PRO A 42 -16.90 7.04 10.89
C PRO A 42 -15.69 7.77 10.30
N THR A 43 -14.80 8.26 11.17
CA THR A 43 -13.54 8.85 10.75
C THR A 43 -12.57 7.72 10.34
N ILE A 44 -12.03 7.80 9.12
CA ILE A 44 -11.04 6.83 8.63
C ILE A 44 -9.68 7.15 9.24
N ASP A 45 -9.10 6.21 9.99
CA ASP A 45 -7.71 6.31 10.41
C ASP A 45 -6.78 6.20 9.19
N GLN A 46 -6.16 7.32 8.85
CA GLN A 46 -5.32 7.45 7.65
C GLN A 46 -4.07 6.57 7.72
N ARG A 47 -3.53 6.33 8.92
CA ARG A 47 -2.35 5.48 9.08
C ARG A 47 -2.70 4.03 8.76
N SER A 48 -3.78 3.50 9.33
CA SER A 48 -4.24 2.13 9.06
C SER A 48 -4.68 1.96 7.60
N TYR A 49 -5.37 2.94 7.02
CA TYR A 49 -5.74 2.91 5.60
C TYR A 49 -4.52 2.77 4.68
N ARG A 50 -3.46 3.56 4.93
CA ARG A 50 -2.22 3.52 4.13
C ARG A 50 -1.46 2.21 4.31
N LEU A 51 -1.32 1.73 5.55
CA LEU A 51 -0.66 0.45 5.82
C LEU A 51 -1.41 -0.73 5.17
N GLY A 52 -2.75 -0.70 5.22
CA GLY A 52 -3.59 -1.69 4.52
C GLY A 52 -3.39 -1.65 3.00
N SER A 53 -3.34 -0.46 2.40
CA SER A 53 -3.06 -0.31 0.96
C SER A 53 -1.66 -0.80 0.59
N ILE A 54 -0.64 -0.51 1.40
CA ILE A 54 0.73 -1.00 1.20
C ILE A 54 0.76 -2.52 1.30
N GLY A 55 0.10 -3.11 2.30
CA GLY A 55 0.03 -4.57 2.48
C GLY A 55 -0.61 -5.27 1.29
N ALA A 56 -1.75 -4.77 0.79
CA ALA A 56 -2.40 -5.34 -0.38
C ALA A 56 -1.50 -5.32 -1.63
N PHE A 57 -0.78 -4.22 -1.87
CA PHE A 57 0.16 -4.16 -2.99
C PHE A 57 1.42 -5.00 -2.77
N ALA A 58 1.90 -5.11 -1.53
CA ALA A 58 3.01 -5.98 -1.18
C ALA A 58 2.68 -7.44 -1.43
N GLU A 59 1.46 -7.89 -1.08
CA GLU A 59 0.97 -9.23 -1.41
C GLU A 59 0.98 -9.47 -2.94
N MET A 60 0.45 -8.53 -3.72
CA MET A 60 0.44 -8.64 -5.18
C MET A 60 1.85 -8.71 -5.79
N VAL A 61 2.80 -7.97 -5.23
CA VAL A 61 4.21 -7.99 -5.67
C VAL A 61 4.88 -9.29 -5.25
N GLY A 62 4.69 -9.71 -4.00
CA GLY A 62 5.18 -10.97 -3.46
C GLY A 62 4.68 -12.18 -4.25
N ALA A 63 3.42 -12.17 -4.66
CA ALA A 63 2.78 -13.19 -5.49
C ALA A 63 3.10 -13.07 -6.99
N GLU A 64 3.99 -12.16 -7.40
CA GLU A 64 4.42 -11.94 -8.80
C GLU A 64 3.29 -11.52 -9.76
N VAL A 65 2.16 -11.04 -9.22
CA VAL A 65 1.07 -10.45 -10.01
C VAL A 65 1.45 -9.04 -10.47
N LYS A 66 2.14 -8.29 -9.61
CA LYS A 66 2.72 -6.99 -9.94
C LYS A 66 4.23 -7.06 -9.92
N GLU A 67 4.87 -6.47 -10.92
CA GLU A 67 6.32 -6.33 -10.92
C GLU A 67 6.76 -5.20 -9.98
N LEU A 68 6.11 -4.03 -10.10
CA LEU A 68 6.27 -2.86 -9.24
C LEU A 68 4.89 -2.31 -8.82
N ALA A 69 4.79 -1.85 -7.58
CA ALA A 69 3.66 -1.05 -7.11
C ALA A 69 4.14 0.24 -6.41
N LEU A 70 3.24 1.22 -6.33
CA LEU A 70 3.49 2.54 -5.78
C LEU A 70 2.55 2.77 -4.60
N SER A 71 3.04 3.29 -3.49
CA SER A 71 2.16 3.86 -2.46
C SER A 71 1.49 5.15 -2.97
N ALA A 72 0.49 5.63 -2.23
CA ALA A 72 0.07 7.02 -2.36
C ALA A 72 1.26 7.96 -2.09
N PRO A 73 1.35 9.12 -2.77
CA PRO A 73 2.31 10.16 -2.45
C PRO A 73 2.08 10.72 -1.04
N MET A 74 3.14 10.81 -0.24
CA MET A 74 3.12 11.20 1.16
C MET A 74 4.15 12.28 1.46
N THR A 75 3.87 13.11 2.46
CA THR A 75 4.87 14.02 3.03
C THR A 75 5.92 13.24 3.83
N GLN A 76 7.08 13.85 4.08
CA GLN A 76 8.12 13.25 4.94
C GLN A 76 7.56 12.86 6.32
N LYS A 77 6.77 13.75 6.94
CA LYS A 77 6.16 13.50 8.25
C LYS A 77 5.24 12.28 8.26
N GLU A 78 4.48 12.08 7.19
CA GLU A 78 3.57 10.93 7.07
C GLU A 78 4.35 9.62 6.90
N LEU A 79 5.44 9.65 6.14
CA LEU A 79 6.33 8.51 5.97
C LEU A 79 7.04 8.14 7.27
N ASP A 80 7.64 9.12 7.96
CA ASP A 80 8.32 8.90 9.23
C ASP A 80 7.41 8.20 10.26
N ALA A 81 6.10 8.49 10.22
CA ALA A 81 5.11 7.91 11.12
C ALA A 81 4.71 6.46 10.81
N LEU A 82 5.06 5.92 9.63
CA LEU A 82 4.60 4.59 9.21
C LEU A 82 5.65 3.70 8.54
N VAL A 83 6.81 4.22 8.13
CA VAL A 83 7.77 3.51 7.28
C VAL A 83 8.28 2.20 7.91
N GLU A 84 8.54 2.19 9.21
CA GLU A 84 8.97 0.99 9.93
C GLU A 84 7.90 -0.12 9.89
N ALA A 85 6.64 0.24 10.16
CA ALA A 85 5.52 -0.69 10.08
C ALA A 85 5.28 -1.16 8.64
N ALA A 86 5.40 -0.26 7.66
CA ALA A 86 5.27 -0.59 6.25
C ALA A 86 6.34 -1.58 5.79
N GLN A 87 7.59 -1.42 6.25
CA GLN A 87 8.69 -2.36 5.95
C GLN A 87 8.41 -3.76 6.50
N GLY A 88 7.90 -3.86 7.74
CA GLY A 88 7.47 -5.14 8.32
C GLY A 88 6.38 -5.82 7.48
N ILE A 89 5.32 -5.08 7.14
CA ILE A 89 4.21 -5.58 6.32
C ILE A 89 4.70 -6.04 4.93
N ALA A 90 5.58 -5.27 4.28
CA ALA A 90 6.11 -5.64 2.97
C ALA A 90 6.92 -6.94 3.05
N ALA A 91 7.80 -7.05 4.05
CA ALA A 91 8.62 -8.23 4.27
C ALA A 91 7.79 -9.50 4.54
N GLU A 92 6.73 -9.39 5.35
CA GLU A 92 5.78 -10.49 5.60
C GLU A 92 5.11 -11.01 4.32
N ASN A 93 4.97 -10.15 3.32
CA ASN A 93 4.39 -10.48 2.02
C ASN A 93 5.45 -10.84 0.96
N GLY A 94 6.73 -10.94 1.31
CA GLY A 94 7.79 -11.26 0.33
C GLY A 94 8.11 -10.12 -0.64
N ALA A 95 7.84 -8.88 -0.24
CA ALA A 95 8.18 -7.67 -0.98
C ALA A 95 9.17 -6.79 -0.18
N GLU A 96 9.78 -5.85 -0.88
CA GLU A 96 10.72 -4.87 -0.37
C GLU A 96 10.19 -3.45 -0.62
N LEU A 97 10.62 -2.51 0.21
CA LEU A 97 10.28 -1.09 0.08
C LEU A 97 11.51 -0.26 -0.25
N TYR A 98 11.34 0.68 -1.18
CA TYR A 98 12.31 1.73 -1.42
C TYR A 98 11.63 3.09 -1.30
N LEU A 99 12.20 3.97 -0.48
CA LEU A 99 11.77 5.34 -0.38
C LEU A 99 12.27 6.11 -1.59
N GLU A 100 11.35 6.57 -2.45
CA GLU A 100 11.66 7.32 -3.65
C GLU A 100 11.48 8.83 -3.42
N PRO A 101 12.58 9.58 -3.21
CA PRO A 101 12.54 11.02 -3.00
C PRO A 101 12.42 11.84 -4.30
N ASP A 102 12.74 11.24 -5.45
CA ASP A 102 12.83 11.89 -6.76
C ASP A 102 12.06 11.06 -7.79
N PHE A 103 10.74 11.09 -7.71
CA PHE A 103 9.90 10.19 -8.49
C PHE A 103 10.13 10.29 -10.01
N LEU A 104 10.14 9.15 -10.70
CA LEU A 104 10.19 9.06 -12.16
C LEU A 104 8.91 9.64 -12.79
N VAL A 105 8.90 10.95 -13.01
CA VAL A 105 7.84 11.65 -13.74
C VAL A 105 7.90 11.27 -15.22
N THR A 106 6.78 10.79 -15.75
CA THR A 106 6.56 10.44 -17.16
C THR A 106 5.17 10.87 -17.59
N ASP A 107 4.81 10.63 -18.85
CA ASP A 107 3.49 11.00 -19.40
C ASP A 107 2.35 10.11 -18.92
N LEU A 108 2.62 9.13 -18.06
CA LEU A 108 1.56 8.31 -17.47
C LEU A 108 0.79 9.02 -16.37
N PHE A 109 1.43 9.97 -15.67
CA PHE A 109 0.88 10.61 -14.48
C PHE A 109 1.22 12.09 -14.45
N SER A 110 0.32 12.91 -13.92
CA SER A 110 0.62 14.33 -13.70
C SER A 110 1.78 14.50 -12.71
N PRO A 111 2.77 15.37 -13.00
CA PRO A 111 3.86 15.68 -12.07
C PRO A 111 3.34 16.26 -10.74
N GLU A 112 2.16 16.88 -10.74
CA GLU A 112 1.56 17.49 -9.55
C GLU A 112 1.28 16.49 -8.44
N LEU A 113 1.10 15.20 -8.78
CA LEU A 113 0.84 14.15 -7.81
C LEU A 113 2.02 13.96 -6.83
N THR A 114 3.24 14.24 -7.28
CA THR A 114 4.47 14.00 -6.51
C THR A 114 5.17 15.29 -6.06
N ASN A 115 4.60 16.47 -6.35
CA ASN A 115 5.19 17.73 -5.92
C ASN A 115 5.27 17.84 -4.39
N GLY A 116 6.49 17.95 -3.87
CA GLY A 116 6.75 18.04 -2.42
C GLY A 116 6.38 16.77 -1.63
N LYS A 117 6.19 15.65 -2.33
CA LYS A 117 5.80 14.36 -1.75
C LYS A 117 6.76 13.28 -2.22
N GLN A 118 6.75 12.17 -1.49
CA GLN A 118 7.55 10.99 -1.74
C GLN A 118 6.65 9.78 -1.90
N VAL A 119 7.15 8.77 -2.61
CA VAL A 119 6.41 7.53 -2.89
C VAL A 119 7.25 6.37 -2.38
N LEU A 120 6.61 5.37 -1.78
CA LEU A 120 7.25 4.08 -1.54
C LEU A 120 7.08 3.21 -2.79
N LEU A 121 8.19 2.75 -3.33
CA LEU A 121 8.20 1.68 -4.32
C LEU A 121 8.09 0.36 -3.57
N ILE A 122 7.12 -0.46 -3.98
CA ILE A 122 6.90 -1.80 -3.46
C ILE A 122 7.33 -2.77 -4.55
N TYR A 123 8.38 -3.53 -4.32
CA TYR A 123 9.05 -4.31 -5.36
C TYR A 123 9.61 -5.62 -4.81
N ARG A 124 10.21 -6.45 -5.67
CA ARG A 124 11.04 -7.58 -5.26
C ARG A 124 12.19 -7.79 -6.23
N GLY A 125 13.34 -8.23 -5.73
CA GLY A 125 14.49 -8.60 -6.56
C GLY A 125 14.96 -7.46 -7.48
N GLN A 126 15.16 -7.77 -8.77
CA GLN A 126 15.78 -6.82 -9.73
C GLN A 126 14.85 -5.70 -10.22
N THR A 127 13.58 -5.65 -9.79
CA THR A 127 12.65 -4.60 -10.21
C THR A 127 13.17 -3.20 -9.87
N LEU A 128 13.77 -3.01 -8.68
CA LEU A 128 14.30 -1.70 -8.28
C LEU A 128 15.43 -1.24 -9.21
N GLU A 129 16.32 -2.16 -9.61
CA GLU A 129 17.39 -1.86 -10.57
C GLU A 129 16.82 -1.45 -11.93
N ARG A 130 15.79 -2.17 -12.42
CA ARG A 130 15.10 -1.82 -13.68
C ARG A 130 14.46 -0.44 -13.61
N TYR A 131 13.82 -0.10 -12.49
CA TYR A 131 13.26 1.23 -12.23
C TYR A 131 14.36 2.32 -12.23
N GLN A 132 15.46 2.09 -11.49
CA GLN A 132 16.58 3.03 -11.43
C GLN A 132 17.26 3.20 -12.79
N GLY A 133 17.32 2.13 -13.59
CA GLY A 133 17.80 2.15 -14.97
C GLY A 133 16.96 3.07 -15.86
N LEU A 134 15.61 3.03 -15.74
CA LEU A 134 14.74 3.97 -16.44
C LEU A 134 14.99 5.42 -16.02
N LYS A 135 15.17 5.68 -14.72
CA LYS A 135 15.53 7.02 -14.22
C LYS A 135 16.86 7.50 -14.79
N ALA A 136 17.88 6.64 -14.81
CA ALA A 136 19.19 6.98 -15.34
C ALA A 136 19.15 7.26 -16.86
N GLU A 137 18.40 6.45 -17.61
CA GLU A 137 18.24 6.64 -19.05
C GLU A 137 17.49 7.93 -19.38
N LYS A 138 16.41 8.24 -18.65
CA LYS A 138 15.72 9.52 -18.75
C LYS A 138 16.68 10.69 -18.52
N ARG A 139 17.43 10.69 -17.42
CA ARG A 139 18.39 11.76 -17.11
C ARG A 139 19.42 11.93 -18.23
N ARG A 140 19.98 10.83 -18.74
CA ARG A 140 20.92 10.89 -19.87
C ARG A 140 20.27 11.52 -21.11
N LEU A 141 19.04 11.14 -21.45
CA LEU A 141 18.32 11.73 -22.58
C LEU A 141 18.03 13.22 -22.37
N GLU A 142 17.77 13.66 -21.14
CA GLU A 142 17.58 15.07 -20.81
C GLU A 142 18.90 15.85 -20.98
N GLU A 143 20.01 15.31 -20.45
CA GLU A 143 21.35 15.89 -20.58
C GLU A 143 21.81 16.00 -22.05
N GLU A 144 21.45 15.02 -22.87
CA GLU A 144 21.73 15.01 -24.32
C GLU A 144 20.75 15.88 -25.14
N GLY A 145 19.72 16.47 -24.53
CA GLY A 145 18.67 17.22 -25.24
C GLY A 145 17.80 16.36 -26.16
N ARG A 146 17.70 15.06 -25.86
CA ARG A 146 17.00 14.03 -26.67
C ARG A 146 15.74 13.48 -26.02
N TYR A 147 15.41 13.91 -24.80
CA TYR A 147 14.18 13.50 -24.11
C TYR A 147 12.94 14.22 -24.67
N GLN A 148 12.56 13.86 -25.90
CA GLN A 148 11.44 14.45 -26.63
C GLN A 148 10.79 13.43 -27.56
N GLY A 149 9.51 13.67 -27.93
CA GLY A 149 8.75 12.82 -28.83
C GLY A 149 8.77 11.34 -28.40
N GLU A 150 9.17 10.46 -29.32
CA GLU A 150 9.16 9.02 -29.08
C GLU A 150 10.06 8.56 -27.92
N ALA A 151 11.18 9.23 -27.68
CA ALA A 151 12.08 8.87 -26.57
C ALA A 151 11.39 9.07 -25.20
N ARG A 152 10.56 10.10 -25.08
CA ARG A 152 9.76 10.38 -23.88
C ARG A 152 8.65 9.34 -23.70
N LEU A 153 7.95 9.02 -24.79
CA LEU A 153 6.89 8.01 -24.78
C LEU A 153 7.43 6.62 -24.44
N GLU A 154 8.60 6.24 -24.95
CA GLU A 154 9.17 4.91 -24.69
C GLU A 154 9.56 4.72 -23.21
N ILE A 155 10.09 5.75 -22.55
CA ILE A 155 10.32 5.73 -21.10
C ILE A 155 8.99 5.56 -20.34
N ALA A 156 7.94 6.29 -20.75
CA ALA A 156 6.62 6.17 -20.15
C ALA A 156 6.03 4.76 -20.33
N ARG A 157 6.10 4.18 -21.53
CA ARG A 157 5.62 2.81 -21.79
C ARG A 157 6.37 1.77 -20.97
N ARG A 158 7.71 1.85 -20.91
CA ARG A 158 8.51 0.92 -20.10
C ARG A 158 8.22 1.06 -18.61
N PHE A 159 7.98 2.28 -18.13
CA PHE A 159 7.54 2.47 -16.76
C PHE A 159 6.14 1.88 -16.50
N GLY A 160 5.20 2.06 -17.44
CA GLY A 160 3.85 1.47 -17.35
C GLY A 160 3.87 -0.05 -17.33
N ARG A 161 4.72 -0.67 -18.16
CA ARG A 161 4.96 -2.12 -18.14
C ARG A 161 5.57 -2.59 -16.82
N LEU A 162 6.47 -1.79 -16.24
CA LEU A 162 7.02 -2.08 -14.91
C LEU A 162 5.94 -2.05 -13.82
N LEU A 163 4.93 -1.20 -13.97
CA LEU A 163 3.73 -1.18 -13.11
C LEU A 163 2.71 -2.28 -13.44
N SER A 164 3.04 -3.18 -14.37
CA SER A 164 2.19 -4.27 -14.86
C SER A 164 0.89 -3.80 -15.51
N TYR A 165 0.88 -2.62 -16.13
CA TYR A 165 -0.23 -2.19 -16.99
C TYR A 165 -0.18 -2.91 -18.33
N SER A 166 -1.36 -3.20 -18.90
CA SER A 166 -1.44 -3.70 -20.28
C SER A 166 -1.06 -2.59 -21.26
N ASP A 167 -0.58 -2.96 -22.44
CA ASP A 167 -0.20 -1.98 -23.47
C ASP A 167 -1.41 -1.09 -23.85
N GLU A 168 -2.63 -1.64 -23.90
CA GLU A 168 -3.84 -0.84 -24.17
C GLU A 168 -4.09 0.22 -23.09
N ARG A 169 -3.88 -0.13 -21.81
CA ARG A 169 -4.02 0.82 -20.71
C ARG A 169 -2.94 1.88 -20.75
N ILE A 170 -1.72 1.51 -21.09
CA ILE A 170 -0.59 2.43 -21.24
C ILE A 170 -0.90 3.46 -22.33
N GLU A 171 -1.28 3.02 -23.53
CA GLU A 171 -1.61 3.93 -24.63
C GLU A 171 -2.81 4.82 -24.30
N ALA A 172 -3.83 4.30 -23.60
CA ALA A 172 -4.96 5.10 -23.13
C ALA A 172 -4.55 6.21 -22.16
N LEU A 173 -3.59 5.95 -21.26
CA LEU A 173 -3.04 6.97 -20.35
C LEU A 173 -2.24 8.03 -21.11
N LEU A 174 -1.45 7.62 -22.10
CA LEU A 174 -0.65 8.54 -22.94
C LEU A 174 -1.54 9.42 -23.82
N ALA A 175 -2.67 8.89 -24.31
CA ALA A 175 -3.63 9.65 -25.12
C ALA A 175 -4.45 10.67 -24.30
N GLY A 176 -4.65 10.42 -23.00
CA GLY A 176 -5.45 11.26 -22.10
C GLY A 176 -4.65 12.28 -21.28
N SER A 177 -3.32 12.29 -21.39
CA SER A 177 -2.42 13.20 -20.68
C SER A 177 -2.07 14.42 -21.54
N GLY A 178 -3.09 15.19 -21.91
CA GLY A 178 -2.99 16.47 -22.63
C GLY A 178 -3.35 17.67 -21.76
#